data_AF-A0AA37S973-F1
#
_entry.id   AF-A0AA37S973-F1
#
_cell.length_a   1.000
_cell.length_b   1.000
_cell.length_c   1.000
_cell.angle_alpha   90.00
_cell.angle_beta   90.00
_cell.angle_gamma   90.00
#
_symmetry.space_group_name_H-M   'P 1'
#
loop_
_entity.id
_entity.type
_entity.pdbx_description
1 polymer ?
#
loop_
_entity_poly.entity_id
_entity_poly.type
_entity_poly.pdbx_seq_one_letter_code
_entity_poly.pdbx_strand_id
1 'polypeptide(L)'
;MLYKPQCDGCNACQSSRIRLKDFKLSKSQKRILNKAKHLTFSIREADFNESDFSLYKKYIELRHSDGDMYPPDRQQYESFLCKNFGFNFFLEIKLEDQTIAINQFDSLSDGLSAVYTFFDPDYDYLSLGVISVLQLISISKQVGHPYLYLGYYIQNCSKMNYKSKYQPLELFINGNWKDFELN
;
A
#
# COMPACT_ATOMS: atom_id res chain seq x y z
N MET A 1 12.72 11.98 4.15
CA MET A 1 11.78 11.67 3.04
C MET A 1 12.22 10.32 2.48
N LEU A 2 11.50 9.23 2.80
CA LEU A 2 12.07 7.87 2.75
C LEU A 2 12.15 7.23 1.36
N TYR A 3 11.34 7.66 0.37
CA TYR A 3 11.27 6.93 -0.92
C TYR A 3 10.95 7.80 -2.16
N LYS A 4 11.48 9.02 -2.30
CA LYS A 4 11.21 9.82 -3.53
C LYS A 4 11.98 9.21 -4.72
N PRO A 5 11.30 8.80 -5.82
CA PRO A 5 12.01 8.41 -7.04
C PRO A 5 12.91 9.57 -7.48
N GLN A 6 14.21 9.31 -7.57
CA GLN A 6 15.18 10.31 -8.03
C GLN A 6 15.10 10.38 -9.55
N CYS A 7 14.50 11.45 -10.04
CA CYS A 7 14.40 11.75 -11.45
C CYS A 7 14.91 13.19 -11.65
N ASP A 8 15.91 13.35 -12.51
CA ASP A 8 16.53 14.65 -12.76
C ASP A 8 15.50 15.59 -13.40
N GLY A 9 15.29 16.75 -12.76
CA GLY A 9 14.38 17.79 -13.25
C GLY A 9 12.87 17.47 -13.15
N CYS A 10 12.46 16.34 -12.57
CA CYS A 10 11.06 15.95 -12.49
C CYS A 10 10.45 16.18 -11.09
N ASN A 11 9.35 16.94 -11.06
CA ASN A 11 8.55 17.20 -9.86
C ASN A 11 7.14 16.57 -9.93
N ALA A 12 6.95 15.59 -10.83
CA ALA A 12 5.63 14.97 -11.05
C ALA A 12 5.18 14.07 -9.89
N CYS A 13 6.12 13.47 -9.14
CA CYS A 13 5.83 12.63 -8.00
C CYS A 13 5.41 13.46 -6.78
N GLN A 14 4.10 13.56 -6.55
CA GLN A 14 3.53 14.28 -5.42
C GLN A 14 3.20 13.31 -4.28
N SER A 15 3.73 13.52 -3.08
CA SER A 15 3.37 12.69 -1.93
C SER A 15 1.86 12.79 -1.68
N SER A 16 1.22 11.66 -1.37
CA SER A 16 -0.22 11.59 -1.17
C SER A 16 -0.56 11.02 0.21
N ARG A 17 -1.61 11.54 0.84
CA ARG A 17 -2.12 11.03 2.12
C ARG A 17 -3.63 11.16 2.23
N ILE A 18 -4.24 10.35 3.09
CA ILE A 18 -5.65 10.43 3.43
C ILE A 18 -5.78 11.08 4.80
N ARG A 19 -6.68 12.06 4.93
CA ARG A 19 -7.07 12.60 6.24
C ARG A 19 -8.07 11.65 6.90
N LEU A 20 -7.64 10.96 7.96
CA LEU A 20 -8.40 9.84 8.52
C LEU A 20 -9.68 10.27 9.24
N LYS A 21 -9.66 11.44 9.89
CA LYS A 21 -10.82 12.01 10.59
C LYS A 21 -12.05 12.13 9.69
N ASP A 22 -11.85 12.45 8.42
CA ASP A 22 -12.91 12.74 7.46
C ASP A 22 -13.18 11.57 6.50
N PHE A 23 -12.34 10.53 6.51
CA PHE A 23 -12.47 9.37 5.62
C PHE A 23 -13.75 8.57 5.89
N LYS A 24 -14.53 8.36 4.82
CA LYS A 24 -15.75 7.55 4.82
C LYS A 24 -15.68 6.46 3.76
N LEU A 25 -16.07 5.25 4.14
CA LEU A 25 -16.17 4.13 3.20
C LEU A 25 -17.24 4.39 2.14
N SER A 26 -16.87 4.27 0.88
CA SER A 26 -17.79 4.22 -0.26
C SER A 26 -18.62 2.93 -0.28
N LYS A 27 -19.71 2.91 -1.06
CA LYS A 27 -20.55 1.70 -1.23
C LYS A 27 -19.75 0.50 -1.77
N SER A 28 -18.83 0.73 -2.70
CA SER A 28 -17.98 -0.32 -3.27
C SER A 28 -16.98 -0.87 -2.24
N GLN A 29 -16.35 0.00 -1.45
CA GLN A 29 -15.44 -0.41 -0.37
C GLN A 29 -16.19 -1.21 0.71
N LYS A 30 -17.40 -0.80 1.11
CA LYS A 30 -18.24 -1.58 2.04
C LYS A 30 -18.54 -2.98 1.50
N ARG A 31 -18.85 -3.10 0.20
CA ARG A 31 -19.09 -4.40 -0.46
C ARG A 31 -17.84 -5.28 -0.45
N ILE A 32 -16.66 -4.70 -0.69
CA ILE A 32 -15.39 -5.43 -0.66
C ILE A 32 -15.09 -5.94 0.76
N LEU A 33 -15.25 -5.09 1.78
CA LEU A 33 -15.06 -5.51 3.18
C LEU A 33 -16.04 -6.63 3.59
N ASN A 34 -17.27 -6.60 3.08
CA ASN A 34 -18.22 -7.68 3.33
C ASN A 34 -17.77 -9.03 2.75
N LYS A 35 -17.08 -9.03 1.60
CA LYS A 35 -16.49 -10.25 1.03
C LYS A 35 -15.31 -10.76 1.86
N ALA A 36 -14.54 -9.85 2.46
CA ALA A 36 -13.33 -10.15 3.22
C ALA A 36 -13.56 -10.69 4.64
N LYS A 37 -14.81 -10.90 5.07
CA LYS A 37 -15.14 -11.31 6.45
C LYS A 37 -14.54 -12.63 6.93
N HIS A 38 -14.17 -13.50 6.00
CA HIS A 38 -13.58 -14.80 6.26
C HIS A 38 -12.04 -14.76 6.24
N LEU A 39 -11.44 -13.59 5.95
CA LEU A 39 -9.99 -13.40 5.96
C LEU A 39 -9.53 -13.03 7.37
N THR A 40 -8.32 -13.45 7.70
CA THR A 40 -7.65 -13.06 8.94
C THR A 40 -6.49 -12.11 8.64
N PHE A 41 -6.12 -11.29 9.62
CA PHE A 41 -5.13 -10.25 9.48
C PHE A 41 -4.13 -10.32 10.63
N SER A 42 -2.83 -10.27 10.32
CA SER A 42 -1.75 -10.20 11.31
C SER A 42 -0.74 -9.14 10.91
N ILE A 43 -0.08 -8.55 11.92
CA ILE A 43 1.03 -7.61 11.71
C ILE A 43 2.28 -8.24 12.30
N ARG A 44 3.40 -8.17 11.57
CA ARG A 44 4.72 -8.56 12.05
C ARG A 44 5.80 -7.63 11.52
N GLU A 45 6.99 -7.72 12.11
CA GLU A 45 8.18 -7.08 11.54
C GLU A 45 8.39 -7.56 10.10
N ALA A 46 8.77 -6.62 9.24
CA ALA A 46 9.04 -6.91 7.84
C ALA A 46 10.43 -7.54 7.70
N ASP A 47 10.57 -8.77 8.18
CA ASP A 47 11.75 -9.60 7.97
C ASP A 47 11.56 -10.54 6.77
N PHE A 48 12.66 -11.05 6.24
CA PHE A 48 12.62 -11.97 5.12
C PHE A 48 11.95 -13.31 5.50
N ASN A 49 11.05 -13.77 4.63
CA ASN A 49 10.51 -15.12 4.63
C ASN A 49 10.40 -15.63 3.18
N GLU A 50 10.79 -16.88 2.95
CA GLU A 50 10.76 -17.52 1.63
C GLU A 50 9.34 -17.65 1.05
N SER A 51 8.30 -17.85 1.89
CA SER A 51 6.91 -17.91 1.44
C SER A 51 6.43 -16.57 0.89
N ASP A 52 6.82 -15.48 1.54
CA ASP A 52 6.48 -14.12 1.11
C ASP A 52 7.18 -13.77 -0.18
N PHE A 53 8.45 -14.14 -0.29
CA PHE A 53 9.22 -13.94 -1.50
C PHE A 53 8.64 -14.75 -2.67
N SER A 54 8.18 -15.97 -2.42
CA SER A 54 7.48 -16.79 -3.43
C SER A 54 6.19 -16.12 -3.91
N LEU A 55 5.40 -15.56 -2.97
CA LEU A 55 4.21 -14.77 -3.28
C LEU A 55 4.54 -13.51 -4.09
N TYR A 56 5.62 -12.81 -3.71
CA TYR A 56 6.13 -11.64 -4.42
C TYR A 56 6.54 -11.98 -5.86
N LYS A 57 7.30 -13.06 -6.08
CA LYS A 57 7.68 -13.52 -7.43
C LYS A 57 6.46 -13.74 -8.31
N LYS A 58 5.50 -14.54 -7.83
CA LYS A 58 4.25 -14.83 -8.56
C LYS A 58 3.51 -13.55 -8.93
N TYR A 59 3.40 -12.61 -7.99
CA TYR A 59 2.77 -11.32 -8.24
C TYR A 59 3.49 -10.50 -9.31
N ILE A 60 4.81 -10.37 -9.22
CA ILE A 60 5.61 -9.61 -10.19
C ILE A 60 5.53 -10.23 -11.59
N GLU A 61 5.69 -11.55 -11.70
CA GLU A 61 5.66 -12.26 -12.99
C GLU A 61 4.30 -12.13 -13.69
N LEU A 62 3.19 -12.16 -12.94
CA LEU A 62 1.84 -12.15 -13.52
C LEU A 62 1.25 -10.73 -13.68
N ARG A 63 1.68 -9.74 -12.88
CA ARG A 63 1.07 -8.40 -12.87
C ARG A 63 2.01 -7.27 -13.29
N HIS A 64 3.32 -7.45 -13.16
CA HIS A 64 4.32 -6.39 -13.33
C HIS A 64 5.54 -6.86 -14.11
N SER A 65 5.35 -7.74 -15.09
CA SER A 65 6.42 -8.19 -15.99
C SER A 65 7.01 -7.07 -16.85
N ASP A 66 6.34 -5.90 -16.87
CA ASP A 66 6.72 -4.68 -17.58
C ASP A 66 7.37 -3.62 -16.66
N GLY A 67 7.57 -3.90 -15.37
CA GLY A 67 8.01 -2.93 -14.37
C GLY A 67 9.45 -3.12 -13.88
N ASP A 68 9.96 -2.11 -13.16
CA ASP A 68 11.34 -2.05 -12.64
C ASP A 68 11.70 -3.14 -11.61
N MET A 69 10.70 -3.89 -11.14
CA MET A 69 10.84 -5.00 -10.20
C MET A 69 10.90 -6.36 -10.92
N TYR A 70 10.83 -6.38 -12.25
CA TYR A 70 10.96 -7.59 -13.08
C TYR A 70 12.36 -7.69 -13.72
N PRO A 71 12.97 -8.88 -13.78
CA PRO A 71 12.53 -10.12 -13.13
C PRO A 71 12.63 -10.04 -11.60
N PRO A 72 11.81 -10.78 -10.85
CA PRO A 72 11.81 -10.67 -9.39
C PRO A 72 13.14 -11.17 -8.81
N ASP A 73 13.88 -10.24 -8.22
CA ASP A 73 15.17 -10.50 -7.59
C ASP A 73 15.07 -10.52 -6.05
N ARG A 74 15.77 -11.49 -5.43
CA ARG A 74 15.75 -11.69 -3.98
C ARG A 74 16.44 -10.54 -3.24
N GLN A 75 17.59 -10.12 -3.74
CA GLN A 75 18.38 -9.07 -3.10
C GLN A 75 17.65 -7.72 -3.18
N GLN A 76 17.01 -7.44 -4.31
CA GLN A 76 16.13 -6.29 -4.50
C GLN A 76 14.95 -6.35 -3.51
N TYR A 77 14.25 -7.48 -3.41
CA TYR A 77 13.14 -7.69 -2.45
C TYR A 77 13.57 -7.43 -1.00
N GLU A 78 14.65 -8.08 -0.55
CA GLU A 78 15.16 -7.93 0.82
C GLU A 78 15.58 -6.49 1.11
N SER A 79 16.30 -5.86 0.18
CA SER A 79 16.78 -4.49 0.35
C SER A 79 15.67 -3.44 0.26
N PHE A 80 14.55 -3.73 -0.37
CA PHE A 80 13.43 -2.80 -0.53
C PHE A 80 12.39 -2.97 0.58
N LEU A 81 12.01 -4.21 0.88
CA LEU A 81 10.86 -4.53 1.73
C LEU A 81 11.23 -5.08 3.11
N CYS A 82 12.39 -5.70 3.26
CA CYS A 82 12.75 -6.43 4.49
C CYS A 82 13.75 -5.71 5.41
N LYS A 83 13.94 -4.40 5.25
CA LYS A 83 14.94 -3.66 6.03
C LYS A 83 14.46 -3.31 7.43
N ASN A 84 14.84 -4.11 8.43
CA ASN A 84 14.48 -3.85 9.82
C ASN A 84 15.13 -2.57 10.38
N PHE A 85 14.39 -1.45 10.28
CA PHE A 85 14.74 -0.19 10.93
C PHE A 85 13.93 0.04 12.22
N GLY A 86 13.23 -0.99 12.72
CA GLY A 86 12.35 -0.91 13.88
C GLY A 86 11.04 -0.15 13.66
N PHE A 87 10.74 0.25 12.42
CA PHE A 87 9.50 0.95 12.08
C PHE A 87 8.77 0.40 10.85
N ASN A 88 9.31 -0.64 10.20
CA ASN A 88 8.75 -1.25 9.00
C ASN A 88 8.05 -2.57 9.34
N PHE A 89 6.82 -2.74 8.88
CA PHE A 89 5.98 -3.88 9.21
C PHE A 89 5.31 -4.47 7.96
N PHE A 90 4.98 -5.75 8.04
CA PHE A 90 4.06 -6.39 7.10
C PHE A 90 2.70 -6.58 7.75
N LEU A 91 1.67 -6.08 7.06
CA LEU A 91 0.29 -6.54 7.24
C LEU A 91 0.06 -7.75 6.35
N GLU A 92 -0.16 -8.91 6.95
CA GLU A 92 -0.52 -10.14 6.28
C GLU A 92 -2.03 -10.27 6.19
N ILE A 93 -2.52 -10.67 5.01
CA ILE A 93 -3.90 -11.08 4.80
C ILE A 93 -3.89 -12.58 4.51
N LYS A 94 -4.58 -13.35 5.34
CA LYS A 94 -4.62 -14.80 5.26
C LYS A 94 -6.02 -15.28 4.91
N LEU A 95 -6.07 -16.30 4.08
CA LEU A 95 -7.24 -17.13 3.88
C LEU A 95 -6.94 -18.46 4.55
N GLU A 96 -7.72 -18.79 5.58
CA GLU A 96 -7.40 -19.88 6.51
C GLU A 96 -6.00 -19.63 7.11
N ASP A 97 -5.03 -20.49 6.84
CA ASP A 97 -3.64 -20.36 7.32
C ASP A 97 -2.65 -19.91 6.23
N GLN A 98 -3.11 -19.69 5.00
CA GLN A 98 -2.25 -19.27 3.89
C GLN A 98 -2.23 -17.75 3.75
N THR A 99 -1.03 -17.15 3.78
CA THR A 99 -0.82 -15.75 3.42
C THR A 99 -1.06 -15.55 1.91
N ILE A 100 -2.09 -14.79 1.56
CA ILE A 100 -2.48 -14.49 0.18
C ILE A 100 -2.21 -13.05 -0.22
N ALA A 101 -1.92 -12.16 0.74
CA ALA A 101 -1.43 -10.82 0.45
C ALA A 101 -0.54 -10.29 1.57
N ILE A 102 0.40 -9.43 1.19
CA ILE A 102 1.24 -8.65 2.10
C ILE A 102 1.18 -7.19 1.69
N ASN A 103 1.01 -6.32 2.69
CA ASN A 103 1.16 -4.88 2.56
C ASN A 103 2.28 -4.41 3.50
N GLN A 104 3.41 -3.99 2.93
CA GLN A 104 4.49 -3.37 3.68
C GLN A 104 4.16 -1.92 3.96
N PHE A 105 4.30 -1.53 5.23
CA PHE A 105 4.11 -0.16 5.65
C PHE A 105 5.12 0.26 6.71
N ASP A 106 5.39 1.56 6.74
CA ASP A 106 6.22 2.20 7.75
C ASP A 106 5.34 2.91 8.79
N SER A 107 5.74 2.86 10.05
CA SER A 107 5.14 3.64 11.14
C SER A 107 5.85 4.98 11.27
N LEU A 108 5.11 6.08 11.12
CA LEU A 108 5.58 7.45 11.26
C LEU A 108 4.95 8.11 12.50
N SER A 109 5.45 9.27 12.90
CA SER A 109 4.93 9.98 14.07
C SER A 109 3.47 10.43 13.93
N ASP A 110 3.00 10.70 12.71
CA ASP A 110 1.66 11.23 12.42
C ASP A 110 0.83 10.32 11.49
N GLY A 111 1.29 9.11 11.20
CA GLY A 111 0.61 8.24 10.26
C GLY A 111 1.30 6.91 10.02
N LEU A 112 0.59 6.02 9.33
CA LEU A 112 1.22 4.90 8.65
C LEU A 112 1.52 5.29 7.20
N SER A 113 2.54 4.71 6.60
CA SER A 113 2.90 4.93 5.21
C SER A 113 2.92 3.61 4.46
N ALA A 114 1.93 3.38 3.59
CA ALA A 114 1.92 2.22 2.71
C ALA A 114 3.06 2.33 1.69
N VAL A 115 3.92 1.32 1.64
CA VAL A 115 5.10 1.30 0.77
C VAL A 115 4.86 0.41 -0.43
N TYR A 116 4.49 -0.86 -0.22
CA TYR A 116 4.27 -1.80 -1.31
C TYR A 116 3.24 -2.87 -0.94
N THR A 117 2.43 -3.28 -1.91
CA THR A 117 1.45 -4.37 -1.73
C THR A 117 1.65 -5.40 -2.83
N PHE A 118 1.78 -6.66 -2.45
CA PHE A 118 1.80 -7.81 -3.35
C PHE A 118 0.86 -8.89 -2.82
N PHE A 119 0.29 -9.67 -3.73
CA PHE A 119 -0.74 -10.64 -3.39
C PHE A 119 -0.84 -11.72 -4.45
N ASP A 120 -1.49 -12.82 -4.11
CA ASP A 120 -1.69 -13.94 -5.02
C ASP A 120 -2.76 -13.57 -6.06
N PRO A 121 -2.40 -13.47 -7.36
CA PRO A 121 -3.35 -13.08 -8.41
C PRO A 121 -4.54 -14.03 -8.58
N ASP A 122 -4.44 -15.29 -8.11
CA ASP A 122 -5.56 -16.25 -8.17
C ASP A 122 -6.76 -15.81 -7.31
N TYR A 123 -6.52 -14.89 -6.37
CA TYR A 123 -7.52 -14.33 -5.46
C TYR A 123 -7.96 -12.91 -5.83
N ASP A 124 -7.74 -12.49 -7.08
CA ASP A 124 -8.11 -11.16 -7.61
C ASP A 124 -9.58 -10.78 -7.33
N TYR A 125 -10.49 -11.77 -7.33
CA TYR A 125 -11.92 -11.57 -7.09
C TYR A 125 -12.25 -11.01 -5.69
N LEU A 126 -11.31 -11.10 -4.74
CA LEU A 126 -11.42 -10.52 -3.40
C LEU A 126 -11.04 -9.03 -3.36
N SER A 127 -10.33 -8.53 -4.38
CA SER A 127 -9.78 -7.16 -4.40
C SER A 127 -8.78 -6.89 -3.27
N LEU A 128 -7.79 -7.77 -3.10
CA LEU A 128 -6.82 -7.74 -2.00
C LEU A 128 -6.08 -6.40 -1.86
N GLY A 129 -5.69 -5.76 -2.97
CA GLY A 129 -5.08 -4.43 -2.90
C GLY A 129 -5.98 -3.34 -2.27
N VAL A 130 -7.31 -3.42 -2.47
CA VAL A 130 -8.26 -2.51 -1.81
C VAL A 130 -8.39 -2.87 -0.33
N ILE A 131 -8.49 -4.16 -0.01
CA ILE A 131 -8.57 -4.64 1.38
C ILE A 131 -7.34 -4.17 2.17
N SER A 132 -6.13 -4.31 1.60
CA SER A 132 -4.87 -3.88 2.20
C SER A 132 -4.88 -2.40 2.61
N VAL A 133 -5.37 -1.51 1.73
CA VAL A 133 -5.46 -0.07 2.05
C VAL A 133 -6.52 0.18 3.11
N LEU A 134 -7.71 -0.43 2.99
CA LEU A 134 -8.79 -0.24 3.96
C LEU A 134 -8.41 -0.75 5.35
N GLN A 135 -7.63 -1.82 5.43
CA GLN A 135 -7.15 -2.36 6.69
C GLN A 135 -6.11 -1.43 7.33
N LEU A 136 -5.18 -0.86 6.55
CA LEU A 136 -4.29 0.18 7.08
C LEU A 136 -5.06 1.41 7.56
N ILE A 137 -6.10 1.86 6.84
CA ILE A 137 -6.96 2.95 7.33
C ILE A 137 -7.57 2.61 8.69
N SER A 138 -8.06 1.38 8.85
CA SER A 138 -8.64 0.93 10.12
C SER A 138 -7.59 0.92 11.23
N ILE A 139 -6.41 0.35 10.98
CA ILE A 139 -5.31 0.28 11.95
C ILE A 139 -4.85 1.69 12.32
N SER A 140 -4.60 2.57 11.35
CA SER A 140 -4.18 3.96 11.60
C SER A 140 -5.20 4.71 12.47
N LYS A 141 -6.51 4.51 12.25
CA LYS A 141 -7.55 5.09 13.10
C LYS A 141 -7.53 4.52 14.52
N GLN A 142 -7.32 3.22 14.68
CA GLN A 142 -7.28 2.56 15.99
C GLN A 142 -6.11 3.04 16.85
N VAL A 143 -4.95 3.30 16.24
CA VAL A 143 -3.77 3.82 16.96
C VAL A 143 -3.77 5.35 17.08
N GLY A 144 -4.83 6.03 16.63
CA GLY A 144 -4.99 7.47 16.81
C GLY A 144 -4.20 8.34 15.82
N HIS A 145 -3.70 7.78 14.72
CA HIS A 145 -3.00 8.56 13.72
C HIS A 145 -3.97 9.45 12.91
N PRO A 146 -3.57 10.69 12.58
CA PRO A 146 -4.38 11.58 11.74
C PRO A 146 -4.31 11.24 10.25
N TYR A 147 -3.24 10.59 9.77
CA TYR A 147 -3.01 10.35 8.34
C TYR A 147 -2.68 8.90 7.99
N LEU A 148 -3.05 8.49 6.77
CA LEU A 148 -2.45 7.35 6.08
C LEU A 148 -1.78 7.86 4.80
N TYR A 149 -0.47 7.70 4.70
CA TYR A 149 0.29 8.03 3.50
C TYR A 149 0.18 6.88 2.49
N LEU A 150 -0.13 7.21 1.24
CA LEU A 150 -0.28 6.24 0.15
C LEU A 150 0.87 6.34 -0.87
N GLY A 151 2.03 6.86 -0.46
CA GLY A 151 3.18 7.08 -1.35
C GLY A 151 2.92 8.18 -2.39
N TYR A 152 3.57 8.10 -3.56
CA TYR A 152 3.52 9.16 -4.58
C TYR A 152 2.37 9.01 -5.57
N TYR A 153 1.77 10.11 -5.95
CA TYR A 153 0.80 10.23 -7.03
C TYR A 153 1.47 10.95 -8.21
N ILE A 154 1.33 10.37 -9.40
CA ILE A 154 1.74 10.96 -10.67
C ILE A 154 0.47 11.12 -11.51
N GLN A 155 0.19 12.36 -11.92
CA GLN A 155 -0.95 12.66 -12.78
C GLN A 155 -0.86 11.88 -14.09
N ASN A 156 -1.99 11.36 -14.57
CA ASN A 156 -2.10 10.53 -15.79
C ASN A 156 -1.39 9.15 -15.73
N CYS A 157 -0.90 8.72 -14.56
CA CYS A 157 -0.40 7.36 -14.38
C CYS A 157 -1.56 6.41 -14.01
N SER A 158 -1.94 5.53 -14.95
CA SER A 158 -3.02 4.55 -14.75
C SER A 158 -2.82 3.67 -13.49
N LYS A 159 -1.58 3.26 -13.22
CA LYS A 159 -1.18 2.47 -12.04
C LYS A 159 -1.39 3.24 -10.72
N MET A 160 -1.49 4.58 -10.74
CA MET A 160 -1.66 5.43 -9.54
C MET A 160 -3.08 6.00 -9.37
N ASN A 161 -3.95 5.86 -10.38
CA ASN A 161 -5.33 6.38 -10.34
C ASN A 161 -6.19 5.79 -9.22
N TYR A 162 -5.83 4.63 -8.67
CA TYR A 162 -6.59 4.01 -7.59
C TYR A 162 -6.61 4.85 -6.31
N LYS A 163 -5.60 5.69 -6.04
CA LYS A 163 -5.49 6.53 -4.82
C LYS A 163 -6.62 7.55 -4.72
N SER A 164 -7.08 8.06 -5.87
CA SER A 164 -8.23 8.97 -5.96
C SER A 164 -9.54 8.41 -5.40
N LYS A 165 -9.64 7.08 -5.24
CA LYS A 165 -10.80 6.39 -4.68
C LYS A 165 -10.88 6.46 -3.14
N TYR A 166 -9.90 7.07 -2.48
CA TYR A 166 -9.84 7.18 -1.02
C TYR A 166 -9.88 8.65 -0.60
N GLN A 167 -11.07 9.16 -0.30
CA GLN A 167 -11.30 10.57 -0.02
C GLN A 167 -11.52 10.85 1.49
N PRO A 168 -11.05 11.99 2.02
CA PRO A 168 -10.32 13.05 1.32
C PRO A 168 -8.83 12.69 1.11
N LEU A 169 -8.41 12.68 -0.15
CA LEU A 169 -7.01 12.53 -0.54
C LEU A 169 -6.38 13.92 -0.57
N GLU A 170 -5.17 14.06 -0.05
CA GLU A 170 -4.37 15.26 -0.14
C GLU A 170 -3.07 14.96 -0.91
N LEU A 171 -2.62 15.94 -1.71
CA LEU A 171 -1.32 15.91 -2.38
C LEU A 171 -0.41 17.00 -1.83
N PHE A 172 0.88 16.69 -1.71
CA PHE A 172 1.90 17.66 -1.31
C PHE A 172 2.40 18.42 -2.55
N ILE A 173 1.92 19.65 -2.72
CA ILE A 173 2.17 20.50 -3.89
C ILE A 173 2.75 21.83 -3.41
N ASN A 174 3.91 22.22 -3.96
CA ASN A 174 4.58 23.49 -3.67
C ASN A 174 4.74 23.75 -2.16
N GLY A 175 5.20 22.74 -1.42
CA GLY A 175 5.45 22.83 0.03
C GLY A 175 4.22 22.73 0.91
N ASN A 176 3.02 22.52 0.35
CA ASN A 176 1.77 22.53 1.10
C ASN A 176 0.90 21.31 0.76
N TRP A 177 0.17 20.80 1.75
CA TRP A 177 -0.87 19.79 1.52
C TRP A 177 -2.12 20.46 0.95
N LYS A 178 -2.64 19.93 -0.15
CA LYS A 178 -3.85 20.41 -0.82
C LYS A 178 -4.79 19.25 -1.07
N ASP A 179 -6.09 19.50 -0.93
CA ASP A 179 -7.12 18.51 -1.26
C ASP A 179 -7.02 18.13 -2.75
N PHE A 180 -7.15 16.83 -3.02
CA PHE A 180 -7.18 16.30 -4.38
C PHE A 180 -8.59 16.48 -4.95
N GLU A 181 -8.69 17.33 -5.97
CA GLU A 181 -9.92 17.51 -6.71
C GLU A 181 -9.94 16.58 -7.92
N LEU A 182 -11.02 15.79 -8.04
CA LEU A 182 -11.32 15.05 -9.26
C LEU A 182 -11.83 16.05 -10.29
N ASN A 183 -11.00 16.38 -11.28
CA ASN A 183 -11.45 17.07 -12.50
C ASN A 183 -12.45 16.22 -13.28
#